data_AF-D3E383-F1
#
_entry.id   AF-D3E383-F1
#
_cell.length_a   1.000
_cell.length_b   1.000
_cell.length_c   1.000
_cell.angle_alpha   90.00
_cell.angle_beta   90.00
_cell.angle_gamma   90.00
#
_symmetry.space_group_name_H-M   'P 1'
#
loop_
_entity.id
_entity.type
_entity.pdbx_description
1 polymer ?
#
loop_
_entity_poly.entity_id
_entity_poly.type
_entity_poly.pdbx_seq_one_letter_code
_entity_poly.pdbx_strand_id
1 'polypeptide(L)'
;MAKKNIYLAMILSFFIPGLGLAYDGVVKKFLGYFILGLIFIGLWFYFGMPLDAEISNTGFCCYLAYIIVWIFGLYDTLRTTIDINRGE
;
A
#
# COMPACT_ATOMS: atom_id res chain seq x y z
N MET A 1 8.26 22.98 10.44
CA MET A 1 7.41 21.77 10.33
C MET A 1 7.67 20.90 11.56
N ALA A 2 6.64 20.45 12.28
CA ALA A 2 6.83 19.58 13.44
C ALA A 2 7.59 18.31 13.02
N LYS A 3 8.55 17.86 13.84
CA LYS A 3 9.35 16.67 13.56
C LYS A 3 8.42 15.47 13.48
N LYS A 4 8.10 15.01 12.28
CA LYS A 4 7.16 13.91 12.06
C LYS A 4 7.78 12.61 12.54
N ASN A 5 7.05 11.86 13.37
CA ASN A 5 7.49 10.56 13.83
C ASN A 5 7.52 9.53 12.68
N ILE A 6 8.73 9.19 12.25
CA ILE A 6 9.05 8.22 11.19
C ILE A 6 8.42 6.85 11.44
N TYR A 7 8.49 6.34 12.67
CA TYR A 7 7.95 5.04 13.02
C TYR A 7 6.42 5.02 12.89
N LEU A 8 5.77 6.14 13.18
CA LEU A 8 4.32 6.27 13.02
C LEU A 8 3.92 6.23 11.55
N ALA A 9 4.67 6.89 10.65
CA ALA A 9 4.43 6.85 9.21
C ALA A 9 4.54 5.43 8.64
N MET A 10 5.55 4.67 9.10
CA MET A 10 5.75 3.27 8.71
C MET A 10 4.60 2.37 9.17
N ILE A 11 4.18 2.50 10.43
CA ILE A 11 3.06 1.72 10.99
C ILE A 11 1.76 2.04 10.23
N LEU A 12 1.49 3.32 9.95
CA LEU A 12 0.30 3.75 9.22
C LEU A 12 0.24 3.14 7.80
N SER A 13 1.36 3.13 7.08
CA SER A 13 1.45 2.51 5.75
C SER A 13 1.39 0.98 5.76
N PHE A 14 1.80 0.32 6.85
CA PHE A 14 1.68 -1.12 6.98
C PHE A 14 0.22 -1.57 7.08
N PHE A 15 -0.61 -0.80 7.79
CA PHE A 15 -2.04 -1.13 7.91
C PHE A 15 -2.85 -0.71 6.68
N ILE A 16 -2.52 0.43 6.09
CA ILE A 16 -3.26 0.96 4.94
C ILE A 16 -2.27 1.51 3.90
N PRO A 17 -2.29 1.00 2.65
CA PRO A 17 -1.42 1.50 1.60
C PRO A 17 -1.56 3.01 1.40
N GLY A 18 -0.43 3.72 1.45
CA GLY A 18 -0.35 5.16 1.24
C GLY A 18 -0.57 6.04 2.48
N LEU A 19 -0.98 5.50 3.62
CA LEU A 19 -1.36 6.31 4.78
C LEU A 19 -0.16 6.98 5.46
N GLY A 20 1.04 6.40 5.37
CA GLY A 20 2.29 7.06 5.74
C GLY A 20 2.62 8.28 4.86
N LEU A 21 2.25 8.27 3.58
CA LEU A 21 2.39 9.43 2.68
C LEU A 21 1.41 10.55 3.03
N ALA A 22 0.20 10.20 3.49
CA ALA A 22 -0.78 11.16 3.99
C ALA A 22 -0.28 11.85 5.26
N TYR A 23 0.35 11.09 6.17
CA TYR A 23 1.02 11.64 7.34
C TYR A 23 2.17 12.57 6.97
N ASP A 24 2.87 12.27 5.87
CA ASP A 24 3.87 13.18 5.33
C ASP A 24 3.28 14.39 4.56
N GLY A 25 1.96 14.48 4.41
CA GLY A 25 1.34 15.60 3.70
C GLY A 25 1.47 15.52 2.18
N VAL A 26 2.00 14.41 1.64
CA VAL A 26 2.07 14.15 0.19
C VAL A 26 0.75 13.52 -0.28
N VAL A 27 -0.34 14.28 -0.12
CA VAL A 27 -1.73 13.81 -0.31
C VAL A 27 -2.01 13.32 -1.74
N LYS A 28 -1.37 13.91 -2.76
CA LYS A 28 -1.55 13.49 -4.16
C LYS A 28 -1.04 12.07 -4.42
N LYS A 29 0.12 11.71 -3.87
CA LYS A 29 0.66 10.34 -4.00
C LYS A 29 -0.16 9.36 -3.17
N PHE A 30 -0.54 9.76 -1.95
CA PHE A 30 -1.44 8.97 -1.11
C PHE A 30 -2.70 8.54 -1.86
N LEU A 31 -3.41 9.48 -2.50
CA LEU A 31 -4.67 9.18 -3.17
C LEU A 31 -4.51 8.12 -4.27
N GLY A 32 -3.43 8.22 -5.06
CA GLY A 32 -3.12 7.24 -6.10
C GLY A 32 -2.88 5.84 -5.56
N TYR A 33 -2.04 5.71 -4.53
CA TYR A 33 -1.76 4.40 -3.91
C TYR A 33 -2.95 3.82 -3.15
N PHE A 34 -3.75 4.68 -2.52
CA PHE A 34 -4.95 4.27 -1.81
C PHE A 34 -5.98 3.69 -2.78
N ILE A 35 -6.24 4.38 -3.91
CA ILE A 35 -7.13 3.88 -4.97
C ILE A 35 -6.60 2.57 -5.56
N LEU A 36 -5.30 2.48 -5.84
CA LEU A 36 -4.68 1.26 -6.36
C LEU A 36 -4.87 0.10 -5.37
N GLY A 37 -4.61 0.34 -4.07
CA GLY A 37 -4.83 -0.64 -3.01
C GLY A 37 -6.27 -1.13 -2.96
N LEU A 38 -7.25 -0.23 -3.05
CA LEU A 38 -8.67 -0.59 -3.10
C LEU A 38 -9.03 -1.43 -4.32
N ILE A 39 -8.48 -1.12 -5.51
CA ILE A 39 -8.68 -1.92 -6.72
C ILE A 39 -8.17 -3.34 -6.51
N PHE A 40 -6.95 -3.52 -6.01
CA PHE A 40 -6.40 -4.86 -5.82
C PHE A 40 -7.09 -5.63 -4.68
N ILE A 41 -7.53 -4.95 -3.62
CA ILE A 41 -8.39 -5.57 -2.59
C ILE A 41 -9.70 -6.05 -3.22
N GLY A 42 -10.37 -5.21 -4.03
CA GLY A 42 -11.60 -5.57 -4.72
C GLY A 42 -11.42 -6.75 -5.67
N LEU A 43 -10.32 -6.78 -6.43
CA LEU A 43 -9.95 -7.91 -7.28
C LEU A 43 -9.69 -9.18 -6.45
N TRP A 44 -9.07 -9.06 -5.27
CA TRP A 44 -8.85 -10.19 -4.38
C TRP A 44 -10.18 -10.74 -3.83
N PHE A 45 -11.12 -9.89 -3.42
CA PHE A 45 -12.46 -10.33 -3.02
C PHE A 45 -13.23 -10.98 -4.17
N TYR A 46 -13.12 -10.45 -5.39
CA TYR A 46 -13.83 -10.96 -6.56
C TYR A 46 -13.26 -12.29 -7.09
N PHE A 47 -11.94 -12.42 -7.19
CA PHE A 47 -11.27 -13.59 -7.78
C PHE A 47 -10.75 -14.60 -6.75
N GLY A 48 -10.43 -14.17 -5.54
CA GLY A 48 -9.80 -14.99 -4.50
C GLY A 48 -10.74 -15.53 -3.43
N MET A 49 -11.96 -14.98 -3.33
CA MET A 49 -12.95 -15.39 -2.33
C MET A 49 -14.12 -16.29 -2.76
N PRO A 50 -14.28 -16.77 -4.02
CA PRO A 50 -15.36 -17.71 -4.31
C PRO A 50 -15.20 -18.96 -3.41
N LEU A 51 -16.24 -19.25 -2.63
CA LEU A 51 -16.31 -20.34 -1.64
C LEU A 51 -16.07 -21.74 -2.26
N ASP A 52 -16.22 -21.85 -3.57
CA ASP A 52 -15.93 -23.02 -4.39
C ASP A 52 -14.60 -22.80 -5.15
N ALA A 53 -13.50 -22.81 -4.41
CA ALA A 53 -12.18 -22.49 -4.94
C ALA A 53 -11.59 -23.67 -5.73
N GLU A 54 -11.96 -23.81 -7.00
CA GLU A 54 -10.96 -24.28 -7.97
C GLU A 54 -9.87 -23.19 -8.05
N ILE A 55 -8.63 -23.53 -7.71
CA ILE A 55 -7.48 -22.63 -7.86
C ILE A 55 -7.28 -22.38 -9.36
N SER A 56 -8.00 -21.41 -9.91
CA SER A 56 -7.79 -20.96 -11.26
C SER A 56 -6.50 -20.14 -11.31
N ASN A 57 -5.73 -20.27 -12.40
CA ASN A 57 -4.53 -19.47 -12.63
C ASN A 57 -4.79 -17.96 -12.47
N THR A 58 -6.01 -17.50 -12.77
CA THR A 58 -6.44 -16.11 -12.62
C THR A 58 -6.41 -15.64 -11.17
N GLY A 59 -6.94 -16.43 -10.22
CA GLY A 59 -6.93 -16.08 -8.80
C GLY A 59 -5.51 -15.98 -8.23
N PHE A 60 -4.63 -16.90 -8.63
CA PHE A 60 -3.21 -16.88 -8.22
C PHE A 60 -2.46 -15.64 -8.76
N CYS A 61 -2.67 -15.29 -10.02
CA CYS A 61 -2.09 -14.07 -10.62
C CYS A 61 -2.58 -12.79 -9.92
N CYS A 62 -3.86 -12.70 -9.58
CA CYS A 62 -4.41 -11.56 -8.83
C CYS A 62 -3.80 -11.45 -7.43
N TYR A 63 -3.57 -12.58 -6.75
CA TYR A 63 -2.92 -12.61 -5.44
C TYR A 63 -1.44 -12.18 -5.50
N LEU A 64 -0.70 -12.66 -6.49
CA LEU A 64 0.69 -12.24 -6.73
C LEU A 64 0.79 -10.74 -7.01
N ALA A 65 -0.09 -10.22 -7.87
CA ALA A 65 -0.13 -8.80 -8.18
C ALA A 65 -0.47 -7.95 -6.93
N TYR A 66 -1.38 -8.44 -6.08
CA TYR A 66 -1.67 -7.80 -4.79
C TYR A 66 -0.44 -7.72 -3.89
N ILE A 67 0.31 -8.82 -3.72
CA ILE A 67 1.55 -8.82 -2.92
C ILE A 67 2.57 -7.83 -3.50
N ILE A 68 2.75 -7.80 -4.82
CA ILE A 68 3.71 -6.89 -5.48
C ILE A 68 3.35 -5.42 -5.21
N VAL A 69 2.06 -5.07 -5.27
CA VAL A 69 1.57 -3.71 -4.99
C VAL A 69 1.84 -3.32 -3.54
N TRP A 70 1.64 -4.25 -2.60
CA TRP A 70 1.97 -4.03 -1.19
C TRP A 70 3.46 -3.82 -0.95
N ILE A 71 4.32 -4.64 -1.58
CA ILE A 71 5.78 -4.48 -1.51
C ILE A 71 6.19 -3.12 -2.07
N PHE A 72 5.61 -2.71 -3.20
CA PHE A 72 5.90 -1.41 -3.79
C PHE A 72 5.44 -0.25 -2.89
N GLY A 73 4.26 -0.36 -2.27
CA GLY A 73 3.77 0.63 -1.30
C GLY A 73 4.64 0.73 -0.04
N LEU A 74 5.16 -0.41 0.44
CA LEU A 74 6.14 -0.46 1.53
C LEU A 74 7.45 0.21 1.14
N TYR A 75 7.95 -0.06 -0.07
CA TYR A 75 9.17 0.58 -0.60
C TYR A 75 9.02 2.10 -0.72
N ASP A 76 7.92 2.58 -1.30
CA ASP A 76 7.67 4.02 -1.46
C ASP A 76 7.50 4.73 -0.11
N THR A 77 6.85 4.05 0.85
CA THR A 77 6.77 4.52 2.23
C THR A 77 8.15 4.61 2.87
N LEU A 78 8.97 3.57 2.76
CA LEU A 78 10.31 3.53 3.32
C LEU A 78 11.17 4.65 2.75
N ARG A 79 11.09 4.86 1.43
CA ARG A 79 11.81 5.93 0.73
C ARG A 79 11.35 7.30 1.20
N THR A 80 10.04 7.55 1.23
CA THR A 80 9.50 8.82 1.72
C THR A 80 9.91 9.08 3.17
N THR A 81 9.92 8.04 4.00
CA THR A 81 10.37 8.12 5.40
C THR A 81 11.85 8.49 5.50
N ILE A 82 12.70 7.96 4.61
CA ILE A 82 14.12 8.30 4.52
C ILE A 82 14.28 9.77 4.10
N ASP A 83 13.50 10.22 3.12
CA ASP A 83 13.53 11.60 2.61
C ASP A 83 13.14 12.59 3.73
N ILE A 84 12.05 12.31 4.47
CA ILE A 84 11.65 13.08 5.66
C ILE A 84 12.76 13.12 6.72
N ASN A 85 13.42 11.98 6.98
CA ASN A 85 14.48 11.90 7.98
C ASN A 85 15.71 12.72 7.58
N ARG A 86 15.95 12.86 6.27
CA ARG A 86 17.00 13.70 5.70
C ARG A 86 16.63 15.19 5.69
N GLY A 87 15.37 15.52 5.91
CA GLY A 87 14.87 16.90 5.89
C GLY A 87 14.66 17.44 4.48
N GLU A 88 14.53 16.55 3.49
CA GLU A 88 14.07 16.86 2.12
C GLU A 88 12.54 16.94 2.08
#